data_AF-A0A925Y858-F1
#
_entry.id   AF-A0A925Y858-F1
#
_cell.length_a   1.000
_cell.length_b   1.000
_cell.length_c   1.000
_cell.angle_alpha   90.00
_cell.angle_beta   90.00
_cell.angle_gamma   90.00
#
_symmetry.space_group_name_H-M   'P 1'
#
loop_
_entity.id
_entity.type
_entity.pdbx_description
1 polymer ?
#
loop_
_entity_poly.entity_id
_entity_poly.type
_entity_poly.pdbx_seq_one_letter_code
_entity_poly.pdbx_strand_id
1 'polypeptide(L)' 'MPRLSEHTPSIHPTAEVETSTLGRYVEISERCRVSESTVGDYSYMMQDCGV' A
#
# COMPACT_ATOMS: atom_id res chain seq x y z
N MET A 1 7.24 -13.16 -5.35
CA MET A 1 7.17 -11.97 -4.48
C MET A 1 7.78 -10.81 -5.26
N PRO A 2 7.01 -9.78 -5.62
CA PRO A 2 7.57 -8.60 -6.29
C PRO A 2 8.64 -7.98 -5.37
N ARG A 3 9.75 -7.52 -5.96
CA ARG A 3 10.79 -6.85 -5.19
C ARG A 3 10.27 -5.46 -4.82
N LEU A 4 10.13 -5.19 -3.52
CA LEU A 4 9.74 -3.87 -3.04
C LEU A 4 10.74 -2.83 -3.55
N SER A 5 10.20 -1.77 -4.13
CA SER A 5 10.98 -0.69 -4.72
C SER A 5 10.92 0.54 -3.84
N GLU A 6 12.00 1.32 -3.83
CA GLU A 6 12.04 2.57 -3.09
C GLU A 6 11.02 3.58 -3.64
N HIS A 7 10.82 3.61 -4.96
CA HIS A 7 10.00 4.63 -5.64
C HIS A 7 8.66 4.10 -6.16
N THR A 8 8.44 2.79 -6.10
CA THR A 8 7.21 2.17 -6.62
C THR A 8 6.64 1.24 -5.55
N PRO A 9 5.59 1.66 -4.84
CA PRO A 9 4.91 0.81 -3.88
C PRO A 9 4.29 -0.40 -4.61
N SER A 10 4.27 -1.55 -3.94
CA SER A 10 3.64 -2.77 -4.44
C SER A 10 2.18 -2.78 -4.02
N ILE A 11 1.26 -2.49 -4.95
CA ILE A 11 -0.17 -2.44 -4.69
C ILE A 11 -0.83 -3.62 -5.40
N HIS A 12 -1.56 -4.44 -4.64
CA HIS A 12 -2.34 -5.53 -5.25
C HIS A 12 -3.45 -4.98 -6.15
N PRO A 13 -3.76 -5.59 -7.31
CA PRO A 13 -4.78 -5.08 -8.24
C PRO A 13 -6.21 -4.94 -7.66
N THR A 14 -6.50 -5.62 -6.57
CA THR A 14 -7.80 -5.55 -5.87
C THR A 14 -7.81 -4.61 -4.66
N ALA A 15 -6.68 -3.94 -4.39
CA ALA A 15 -6.61 -2.91 -3.37
C ALA A 15 -7.07 -1.56 -3.94
N GLU A 16 -7.74 -0.78 -3.11
CA GLU A 16 -8.18 0.57 -3.45
C GLU A 16 -7.30 1.59 -2.70
N VAL A 17 -6.61 2.46 -3.44
CA VAL A 17 -5.80 3.54 -2.86
C VAL A 17 -6.24 4.85 -3.48
N GLU A 18 -6.87 5.71 -2.67
CA GLU A 18 -7.44 6.98 -3.10
C GLU A 18 -6.88 8.14 -2.28
N THR A 19 -6.48 9.22 -2.95
CA THR A 19 -6.04 10.49 -2.31
C THR A 19 -5.03 10.27 -1.17
N SER A 20 -4.13 9.31 -1.35
CA SER A 20 -3.22 8.84 -0.29
C SER A 20 -1.77 8.89 -0.73
N THR A 21 -0.86 9.03 0.23
CA THR A 21 0.59 9.03 -0.01
C THR A 21 1.20 7.72 0.49
N LEU A 22 1.96 7.06 -0.37
CA LEU A 22 2.68 5.83 -0.03
C LEU A 22 4.19 6.11 -0.02
N GLY A 23 4.84 5.75 1.09
CA GLY A 23 6.28 5.83 1.26
C GLY A 23 7.07 4.76 0.50
N ARG A 24 8.36 4.69 0.82
CA ARG A 24 9.33 3.76 0.22
C ARG A 24 9.09 2.35 0.73
N TYR A 25 9.29 1.36 -0.14
CA TYR A 25 9.17 -0.05 0.23
C TYR A 25 7.81 -0.41 0.86
N VAL A 26 6.74 0.22 0.36
CA VAL A 26 5.37 -0.04 0.84
C VAL A 26 4.72 -1.20 0.07
N GLU A 27 4.01 -2.06 0.80
CA GLU A 27 3.22 -3.16 0.23
C GLU A 27 1.75 -3.08 0.69
N ILE A 28 0.82 -3.11 -0.27
CA ILE A 28 -0.62 -3.13 -0.02
C ILE A 28 -1.19 -4.44 -0.55
N SER A 29 -1.69 -5.29 0.35
CA SER A 29 -2.28 -6.59 0.00
C SER A 29 -3.67 -6.47 -0.63
N GLU A 30 -4.20 -7.59 -1.12
CA GLU A 30 -5.55 -7.67 -1.67
C GLU A 30 -6.65 -7.17 -0.72
N ARG A 31 -7.71 -6.59 -1.29
CA ARG A 31 -8.89 -6.09 -0.56
C ARG A 31 -8.57 -5.07 0.54
N CYS A 32 -7.41 -4.43 0.48
CA CYS A 32 -7.10 -3.29 1.34
C CYS A 32 -7.73 -2.01 0.79
N ARG A 33 -8.09 -1.10 1.69
CA ARG A 33 -8.60 0.23 1.33
C ARG A 33 -7.80 1.30 2.05
N VAL A 34 -7.18 2.21 1.30
CA VAL A 34 -6.40 3.34 1.83
C VAL A 34 -7.00 4.61 1.27
N SER A 35 -7.55 5.45 2.13
CA SER A 35 -8.18 6.71 1.72
C SER A 35 -7.73 7.88 2.57
N GLU A 36 -7.40 9.00 1.92
CA GLU A 36 -7.06 10.28 2.59
C GLU A 36 -5.97 10.13 3.66
N SER A 37 -5.04 9.18 3.45
CA SER A 37 -4.11 8.71 4.47
C SER A 37 -2.65 8.71 3.97
N THR A 38 -1.72 8.62 4.92
CA THR A 38 -0.28 8.49 4.62
C THR A 38 0.24 7.18 5.18
N VAL A 39 0.74 6.31 4.29
CA VAL A 39 1.43 5.07 4.65
C VAL A 39 2.93 5.35 4.60
N GLY A 40 3.61 5.24 5.75
CA GLY A 40 5.03 5.54 5.88
C GLY A 40 5.95 4.53 5.21
N ASP A 41 7.24 4.84 5.19
CA ASP A 41 8.27 3.94 4.65
C ASP A 41 8.30 2.59 5.38
N TYR A 42 8.73 1.53 4.69
CA TYR A 42 8.86 0.17 5.24
C TYR A 42 7.57 -0.40 5.85
N SER A 43 6.41 0.06 5.38
CA SER A 43 5.11 -0.37 5.88
C SER A 43 4.45 -1.40 4.96
N TYR A 44 3.72 -2.34 5.53
CA TYR A 44 2.88 -3.26 4.77
C TYR A 44 1.48 -3.36 5.36
N MET A 45 0.48 -3.51 4.50
CA MET A 45 -0.90 -3.78 4.88
C MET A 45 -1.25 -5.21 4.52
N MET A 46 -1.82 -5.93 5.50
CA MET A 46 -2.37 -7.27 5.28
C MET A 46 -3.80 -7.22 4.76
N GLN A 47 -4.25 -8.33 4.20
CA GLN A 47 -5.56 -8.48 3.57
C GLN A 47 -6.70 -7.99 4.49
N ASP A 48 -7.74 -7.43 3.86
CA ASP A 48 -8.95 -6.98 4.54
C ASP A 48 -8.70 -5.89 5.60
N CYS A 49 -7.69 -5.05 5.39
CA CYS A 49 -7.33 -3.91 6.25
C CYS A 49 -7.73 -2.58 5.61
N GLY A 50 -8.19 -1.63 6.43
CA GLY A 50 -8.62 -0.30 6.00
C GLY A 50 -8.01 0.80 6.85
N VAL A 51 -7.59 1.90 6.19
CA VAL A 51 -7.07 3.12 6.83
C VAL A 51 -7.51 4.38 6.08
#